data_AF-A0A359EWZ7-F1
#
_entry.id   AF-A0A359EWZ7-F1
#
_cell.length_a   1.000
_cell.length_b   1.000
_cell.length_c   1.000
_cell.angle_alpha   90.00
_cell.angle_beta   90.00
_cell.angle_gamma   90.00
#
_symmetry.space_group_name_H-M   'P 1'
#
loop_
_entity.id
_entity.type
_entity.pdbx_description
1 polymer ?
#
loop_
_entity_poly.entity_id
_entity_poly.type
_entity_poly.pdbx_seq_one_letter_code
_entity_poly.pdbx_strand_id
1 'polypeptide(L)'
;MIFDVIAPTPLIPGTRIFVDWTEIEETFLAAALLTVLIEVPLFFICGYRKPKELAGFAVVNMISNLLLNEFLEQDPFDAFWVAVILGEIAVILLEFCLCCYFIQGDRKKLFRTLVLVNVCSVVLGEILFWFYY
;
A
#
# COMPACT_ATOMS: atom_id res chain seq x y z
N MET A 1 -23.61 -14.03 15.21
CA MET A 1 -22.61 -14.25 16.28
C MET A 1 -21.27 -14.35 15.58
N ILE A 2 -20.32 -13.44 15.64
CA ILE A 2 -20.05 -12.31 16.54
C ILE A 2 -19.29 -11.30 15.67
N PHE A 3 -19.93 -10.20 15.28
CA PHE A 3 -19.21 -8.97 14.93
C PHE A 3 -20.00 -7.85 15.59
N ASP A 4 -20.00 -7.89 16.93
CA ASP A 4 -20.18 -6.67 17.70
C ASP A 4 -18.91 -5.85 17.43
N VAL A 5 -18.89 -5.17 16.28
CA VAL A 5 -18.08 -3.97 16.15
C VAL A 5 -18.63 -3.07 17.23
N ILE A 6 -17.86 -2.89 18.29
CA ILE A 6 -18.10 -1.84 19.27
C ILE A 6 -17.93 -0.54 18.49
N ALA A 7 -18.98 -0.12 17.79
CA ALA A 7 -19.16 1.26 17.45
C ALA A 7 -19.14 1.94 18.82
N PRO A 8 -18.12 2.75 19.16
CA PRO A 8 -18.11 3.45 20.42
C PRO A 8 -19.24 4.46 20.31
N THR A 9 -20.45 4.05 20.68
CA THR A 9 -21.53 4.98 20.92
C THR A 9 -21.04 5.75 22.13
N PRO A 10 -20.83 7.07 22.03
CA PRO A 10 -20.36 7.82 23.17
C PRO A 10 -21.41 7.63 24.27
N LEU A 11 -21.01 6.98 25.37
CA LEU A 11 -21.84 6.74 26.56
C LEU A 11 -22.37 8.06 27.14
N ILE A 12 -21.79 9.20 26.73
CA ILE A 12 -22.17 10.55 27.12
C ILE A 12 -22.27 11.43 25.86
N PRO A 13 -23.43 12.04 25.57
CA PRO A 13 -23.55 13.01 24.49
C PRO A 13 -22.56 14.18 24.70
N GLY A 14 -21.63 14.37 23.77
CA GLY A 14 -20.63 15.45 23.81
C GLY A 14 -19.19 15.02 24.14
N THR A 15 -18.94 13.75 24.47
CA THR A 15 -17.56 13.23 24.52
C THR A 15 -17.08 12.88 23.11
N ARG A 16 -16.00 13.53 22.65
CA ARG A 16 -15.29 13.10 21.44
C ARG A 16 -14.67 11.73 21.72
N ILE A 17 -14.96 10.76 20.85
CA ILE A 17 -14.19 9.52 20.81
C ILE A 17 -12.79 9.95 20.40
N PHE A 18 -11.83 9.88 21.30
CA PHE A 18 -10.43 9.98 20.92
C PHE A 18 -10.12 8.67 20.20
N VAL A 19 -10.27 8.68 18.89
CA VAL A 19 -9.59 7.72 18.04
C VAL A 19 -8.11 7.94 18.32
N ASP A 20 -7.43 6.91 18.81
CA ASP A 20 -6.02 7.02 19.12
C ASP A 20 -5.23 6.99 17.81
N TRP A 21 -5.03 8.17 17.24
CA TRP A 21 -4.38 8.36 15.94
C TRP A 21 -2.99 7.70 15.89
N THR A 22 -2.33 7.51 17.04
CA THR A 22 -1.02 6.85 17.09
C THR A 22 -1.08 5.36 16.77
N GLU A 23 -2.15 4.64 17.11
CA GLU A 23 -2.27 3.21 16.78
C GLU A 23 -2.55 3.00 15.27
N ILE A 24 -3.33 3.90 14.67
CA ILE A 24 -3.63 3.89 13.23
C ILE A 24 -2.37 4.17 12.41
N GLU A 25 -1.60 5.20 12.79
CA GLU A 25 -0.33 5.55 12.13
C GLU A 25 0.70 4.39 12.16
N GLU A 26 0.77 3.65 13.27
CA GLU A 26 1.68 2.50 13.39
C GLU A 26 1.29 1.36 12.44
N THR A 27 -0.01 1.07 12.30
CA THR A 27 -0.48 0.00 11.40
C THR A 27 -0.24 0.31 9.93
N PHE A 28 -0.45 1.57 9.51
CA PHE A 28 -0.16 1.99 8.14
C PHE A 28 1.32 1.98 7.79
N LEU A 29 2.15 2.43 8.73
CA LEU A 29 3.60 2.39 8.57
C LEU A 29 4.08 0.94 8.46
N ALA A 30 3.57 0.05 9.31
CA ALA A 30 3.91 -1.38 9.27
C ALA A 30 3.50 -2.02 7.94
N ALA A 31 2.30 -1.72 7.45
CA ALA A 31 1.83 -2.18 6.15
C ALA A 31 2.74 -1.70 5.02
N ALA A 32 3.02 -0.39 4.95
CA ALA A 32 3.89 0.18 3.92
C ALA A 32 5.33 -0.38 3.97
N LEU A 33 5.86 -0.62 5.17
CA LEU A 33 7.17 -1.26 5.35
C LEU A 33 7.18 -2.70 4.86
N LEU A 34 6.10 -3.46 5.10
CA LEU A 34 5.96 -4.82 4.60
C LEU A 34 5.92 -4.83 3.07
N THR A 35 5.20 -3.89 2.46
CA THR A 35 5.16 -3.74 1.00
C THR A 35 6.55 -3.50 0.43
N VAL A 36 7.29 -2.54 1.00
CA VAL A 36 8.67 -2.25 0.58
C VAL A 36 9.58 -3.47 0.73
N LEU A 37 9.42 -4.24 1.82
CA LEU A 37 10.20 -5.44 2.09
C LEU A 37 9.96 -6.55 1.04
N ILE A 38 8.76 -6.62 0.48
CA ILE A 38 8.41 -7.58 -0.58
C ILE A 38 8.83 -7.04 -1.95
N GLU A 39 8.53 -5.79 -2.23
CA GLU A 39 8.63 -5.22 -3.56
C GLU A 39 10.06 -4.89 -3.98
N VAL A 40 10.89 -4.37 -3.09
CA VAL A 40 12.28 -4.01 -3.41
C VAL A 40 13.11 -5.24 -3.83
N PRO A 41 13.03 -6.40 -3.13
CA PRO A 41 13.67 -7.63 -3.61
C PRO A 41 13.15 -8.11 -4.97
N LEU A 42 11.85 -8.05 -5.23
CA LEU A 42 11.28 -8.42 -6.53
C LEU A 42 11.79 -7.50 -7.64
N PHE A 43 11.81 -6.19 -7.38
CA PHE A 43 12.37 -5.19 -8.28
C PHE A 43 13.85 -5.44 -8.60
N PHE A 44 14.62 -5.84 -7.58
CA PHE A 44 16.01 -6.27 -7.73
C PHE A 44 16.15 -7.52 -8.61
N ILE A 45 15.31 -8.53 -8.41
CA ILE A 45 15.29 -9.78 -9.21
C ILE A 45 14.92 -9.50 -10.67
N CYS A 46 14.04 -8.53 -10.94
CA CYS A 46 13.71 -8.08 -12.30
C CYS A 46 14.85 -7.32 -13.03
N GLY A 47 15.99 -7.14 -12.37
CA GLY A 47 17.24 -6.67 -12.96
C GLY A 47 17.58 -5.21 -12.65
N TYR A 48 16.84 -4.53 -11.79
CA TYR A 48 17.16 -3.18 -11.32
C TYR A 48 18.07 -3.28 -10.09
N ARG A 49 19.39 -3.22 -10.31
CA ARG A 49 20.39 -3.49 -9.26
C ARG A 49 21.10 -2.25 -8.74
N LYS A 50 20.89 -1.08 -9.34
CA LYS A 50 21.61 0.12 -8.91
C LYS A 50 21.05 0.61 -7.59
N PRO A 51 21.88 0.92 -6.58
CA PRO A 51 21.40 1.32 -5.26
C PRO A 51 20.54 2.59 -5.31
N LYS A 52 20.83 3.52 -6.24
CA LYS A 52 20.01 4.72 -6.47
C LYS A 52 18.61 4.39 -6.98
N GLU A 53 18.49 3.39 -7.86
CA GLU A 53 17.20 2.96 -8.42
C GLU A 53 16.39 2.22 -7.34
N LEU A 54 17.04 1.36 -6.55
CA LEU A 54 16.42 0.63 -5.43
C LEU A 54 15.92 1.58 -4.33
N ALA A 55 16.76 2.53 -3.89
CA ALA A 55 16.39 3.49 -2.87
C ALA A 55 15.26 4.42 -3.34
N GLY A 56 15.33 4.89 -4.60
CA GLY A 56 14.26 5.68 -5.19
C GLY A 56 12.94 4.91 -5.27
N PHE A 57 12.99 3.65 -5.72
CA PHE A 57 11.82 2.78 -5.79
C PHE A 57 11.22 2.52 -4.40
N ALA A 58 12.04 2.21 -3.39
CA ALA A 58 11.60 2.01 -2.01
C ALA A 58 10.86 3.23 -1.46
N VAL A 59 11.39 4.44 -1.67
CA VAL A 59 10.76 5.69 -1.20
C VAL A 59 9.44 5.94 -1.93
N VAL A 60 9.42 5.77 -3.25
CA VAL A 60 8.21 5.95 -4.06
C VAL A 60 7.12 4.98 -3.59
N ASN A 61 7.46 3.71 -3.41
CA ASN A 61 6.53 2.66 -3.01
C ASN A 61 6.02 2.84 -1.57
N MET A 62 6.87 3.30 -0.66
CA MET A 62 6.45 3.61 0.71
C MET A 62 5.41 4.74 0.73
N ILE A 63 5.66 5.81 -0.01
CA ILE A 63 4.76 6.98 -0.05
C ILE A 63 3.45 6.62 -0.77
N SER A 64 3.51 5.92 -1.91
CA SER A 64 2.32 5.54 -2.67
C SER A 64 1.40 4.61 -1.87
N ASN A 65 1.95 3.60 -1.19
CA ASN A 65 1.16 2.68 -0.36
C ASN A 65 0.58 3.35 0.88
N LEU A 66 1.32 4.26 1.52
CA LEU A 66 0.79 5.04 2.65
C LEU A 66 -0.42 5.88 2.22
N LEU A 67 -0.32 6.54 1.06
CA LEU A 67 -1.43 7.32 0.49
C LEU A 67 -2.63 6.45 0.12
N LEU A 68 -2.40 5.25 -0.41
CA LEU A 68 -3.48 4.31 -0.73
C LEU A 68 -4.21 3.83 0.52
N ASN A 69 -3.46 3.44 1.56
CA ASN A 69 -4.04 2.98 2.81
C ASN A 69 -4.89 4.06 3.50
N GLU A 70 -4.38 5.30 3.55
CA GLU A 70 -5.12 6.45 4.06
C GLU A 70 -6.41 6.68 3.24
N PHE A 71 -6.33 6.61 1.91
CA PHE A 71 -7.49 6.77 1.04
C PHE A 71 -8.55 5.68 1.24
N LEU A 72 -8.12 4.43 1.47
CA LEU A 72 -9.03 3.30 1.68
C LEU A 72 -9.67 3.29 3.07
N GLU A 73 -9.07 3.92 4.09
CA GLU A 73 -9.64 4.02 5.44
C GLU A 73 -10.72 5.10 5.55
N GLN A 74 -10.56 6.22 4.82
CA GLN A 74 -11.43 7.39 4.98
C GLN A 74 -12.86 7.22 4.45
N ASP A 75 -13.14 6.24 3.59
CA ASP A 75 -14.45 6.11 2.93
C ASP A 75 -15.07 4.71 3.10
N PRO A 76 -16.30 4.59 3.62
CA PRO A 76 -17.05 3.35 3.57
C PRO A 76 -17.55 3.15 2.14
N PHE A 77 -16.69 2.64 1.26
CA PHE A 77 -17.06 2.30 -0.09
C PHE A 77 -18.05 1.12 -0.09
N ASP A 78 -19.29 1.35 -0.55
CA ASP A 78 -20.27 0.30 -0.82
C ASP A 78 -19.70 -0.81 -1.74
N ALA A 79 -18.68 -0.48 -2.52
CA ALA A 79 -17.90 -1.38 -3.36
C ALA A 79 -16.41 -1.33 -3.01
N PHE A 80 -16.05 -1.60 -1.75
CA PHE A 80 -14.66 -1.61 -1.25
C PHE A 80 -13.65 -2.28 -2.20
N TRP A 81 -13.97 -3.47 -2.71
CA TRP A 81 -13.09 -4.18 -3.66
C TRP A 81 -12.83 -3.41 -4.96
N VAL A 82 -13.80 -2.63 -5.45
CA VAL A 82 -13.61 -1.79 -6.64
C VAL A 82 -12.70 -0.62 -6.32
N ALA A 83 -12.84 -0.01 -5.14
CA ALA A 83 -11.96 1.06 -4.67
C ALA A 83 -10.51 0.59 -4.52
N VAL A 84 -10.29 -0.62 -3.96
CA VAL A 84 -8.97 -1.25 -3.87
C VAL A 84 -8.35 -1.42 -5.25
N ILE A 85 -9.07 -2.04 -6.21
CA ILE A 85 -8.53 -2.27 -7.56
C ILE A 85 -8.19 -0.95 -8.27
N LEU A 86 -9.06 0.06 -8.19
CA LEU A 86 -8.81 1.36 -8.80
C LEU A 86 -7.65 2.10 -8.13
N GLY A 87 -7.54 1.98 -6.81
CA GLY A 87 -6.46 2.53 -6.01
C GLY A 87 -5.11 1.93 -6.40
N GLU A 88 -5.02 0.60 -6.51
CA GLU A 88 -3.81 -0.10 -6.96
C GLU A 88 -3.39 0.32 -8.37
N ILE A 89 -4.35 0.44 -9.30
CA ILE A 89 -4.08 0.94 -10.66
C ILE A 89 -3.52 2.37 -10.60
N ALA A 90 -4.11 3.23 -9.77
CA ALA A 90 -3.65 4.61 -9.60
C ALA A 90 -2.23 4.66 -8.99
N VAL A 91 -1.94 3.80 -8.01
CA VAL A 91 -0.60 3.64 -7.42
C VAL A 91 0.40 3.22 -8.47
N ILE A 92 0.16 2.16 -9.24
CA ILE A 92 1.08 1.70 -10.30
C ILE A 92 1.38 2.83 -11.30
N LEU A 93 0.36 3.61 -11.69
CA LEU A 93 0.54 4.74 -12.61
C LEU A 93 1.37 5.86 -11.98
N LEU A 94 1.13 6.19 -10.71
CA LEU A 94 1.90 7.19 -9.97
C LEU A 94 3.37 6.75 -9.84
N GLU A 95 3.59 5.51 -9.43
CA GLU A 95 4.92 4.93 -9.30
C GLU A 95 5.66 4.89 -10.62
N PHE A 96 4.98 4.54 -11.72
CA PHE A 96 5.56 4.59 -13.04
C PHE A 96 5.99 6.00 -13.43
N CYS A 97 5.14 7.00 -13.19
CA CYS A 97 5.47 8.40 -13.45
C CYS A 97 6.71 8.86 -12.65
N LEU A 98 6.74 8.54 -11.34
CA LEU A 98 7.85 8.92 -10.45
C LEU A 98 9.14 8.17 -10.78
N CYS A 99 9.07 6.86 -10.99
CA CYS A 99 10.22 6.04 -11.38
C CYS A 99 10.80 6.46 -12.72
N CYS A 100 9.98 6.99 -13.63
CA CYS A 100 10.48 7.50 -14.91
C CYS A 100 11.47 8.67 -14.76
N TYR A 101 11.42 9.42 -13.66
CA TYR A 101 12.30 10.55 -13.39
C TYR A 101 13.75 10.11 -13.12
N PHE A 102 13.94 9.07 -12.29
CA PHE A 102 15.28 8.67 -11.85
C PHE A 102 15.79 7.36 -12.47
N ILE A 103 14.90 6.51 -13.01
CA ILE A 103 15.29 5.29 -13.72
C ILE A 103 15.39 5.59 -15.21
N GLN A 104 16.61 5.61 -15.74
CA GLN A 104 16.86 5.76 -17.16
C GLN A 104 16.90 4.36 -17.81
N GLY A 105 16.01 4.09 -18.78
CA GLY A 105 15.93 2.80 -19.45
C GLY A 105 14.65 2.58 -20.24
N ASP A 106 14.40 1.32 -20.61
CA ASP A 106 13.19 0.92 -21.32
C ASP A 106 11.93 1.10 -20.45
N ARG A 107 11.08 2.05 -20.87
CA ARG A 107 9.82 2.40 -20.21
C ARG A 107 8.82 1.23 -20.19
N LYS A 108 8.78 0.42 -21.26
CA LYS A 108 7.89 -0.75 -21.33
C LYS A 108 8.34 -1.82 -20.35
N LYS A 109 9.65 -2.04 -20.24
CA LYS A 109 10.21 -2.96 -19.24
C LYS A 109 9.87 -2.48 -17.82
N LEU A 110 10.10 -1.20 -17.53
CA LEU A 110 9.81 -0.61 -16.22
C LEU A 110 8.33 -0.78 -15.85
N PHE A 111 7.41 -0.42 -16.74
CA PHE A 111 5.98 -0.55 -16.48
C PHE A 111 5.58 -2.01 -16.20
N ARG A 112 6.07 -2.97 -17.01
CA ARG A 112 5.82 -4.40 -16.80
C ARG A 112 6.37 -4.90 -15.46
N THR A 113 7.55 -4.41 -15.07
CA THR A 113 8.14 -4.74 -13.77
C THR A 113 7.28 -4.20 -12.63
N LEU A 114 6.84 -2.94 -12.69
CA LEU A 114 5.98 -2.37 -11.64
C LEU A 114 4.67 -3.13 -11.48
N VAL A 115 4.00 -3.45 -12.60
CA VAL A 115 2.78 -4.28 -12.57
C VAL A 115 3.06 -5.64 -11.94
N LEU A 116 4.15 -6.31 -12.32
CA LEU A 116 4.48 -7.63 -11.78
C LEU A 116 4.77 -7.57 -10.28
N VAL A 117 5.56 -6.57 -9.84
CA VAL A 117 5.96 -6.40 -8.45
C VAL A 117 4.74 -6.12 -7.57
N ASN A 118 3.88 -5.18 -7.97
CA ASN A 118 2.66 -4.83 -7.24
C ASN A 118 1.66 -6.01 -7.21
N VAL A 119 1.44 -6.72 -8.32
CA VAL A 119 0.58 -7.92 -8.32
C VAL A 119 1.13 -9.00 -7.39
N CYS A 120 2.44 -9.26 -7.40
CA CYS A 120 3.06 -10.19 -6.47
C CYS A 120 2.90 -9.73 -5.01
N SER A 121 3.00 -8.43 -4.75
CA SER A 121 2.82 -7.82 -3.44
C SER A 121 1.41 -8.05 -2.90
N VAL A 122 0.38 -7.78 -3.72
CA VAL A 122 -1.03 -8.04 -3.37
C VAL A 122 -1.26 -9.52 -3.08
N VAL A 123 -0.80 -10.43 -3.96
CA VAL A 123 -0.97 -11.87 -3.76
C VAL A 123 -0.28 -12.36 -2.48
N LEU A 124 0.92 -11.86 -2.18
CA LEU A 124 1.63 -12.20 -0.95
C LEU A 124 0.94 -11.61 0.29
N GLY A 125 0.42 -10.39 0.19
CA GLY A 125 -0.38 -9.75 1.24
C GLY A 125 -1.62 -10.57 1.59
N GLU A 126 -2.39 -11.00 0.59
CA GLU A 126 -3.56 -11.87 0.75
C GLU A 126 -3.21 -13.22 1.37
N ILE A 127 -2.10 -13.83 0.94
CA ILE A 127 -1.62 -15.10 1.53
C ILE A 127 -1.25 -14.91 3.00
N LEU A 128 -0.52 -13.84 3.35
CA LEU A 128 -0.17 -13.55 4.73
C LEU A 128 -1.43 -13.31 5.56
N PHE A 129 -2.38 -12.53 5.04
CA PHE A 129 -3.66 -12.33 5.70
C PHE A 129 -4.36 -13.66 6.00
N TRP A 130 -4.46 -14.57 5.01
CA TRP A 130 -5.07 -15.88 5.19
C TRP A 130 -4.41 -16.78 6.24
N PHE A 131 -3.08 -16.68 6.43
CA PHE A 131 -2.37 -17.53 7.39
C PHE A 131 -2.34 -16.97 8.81
N TYR A 132 -2.43 -15.65 8.97
CA TYR A 132 -2.28 -14.96 10.26
C TYR A 132 -3.58 -14.40 10.83
N TYR A 133 -4.68 -14.39 10.05
CA TYR A 133 -6.04 -13.99 10.44
C TYR A 133 -7.06 -15.06 10.04
#